data_AF-A0A7V9HR53-F1
#
_entry.id   AF-A0A7V9HR53-F1
#
_cell.length_a   1.000
_cell.length_b   1.000
_cell.length_c   1.000
_cell.angle_alpha   90.00
_cell.angle_beta   90.00
_cell.angle_gamma   90.00
#
_symmetry.space_group_name_H-M   'P 1'
#
loop_
_entity.id
_entity.type
_entity.pdbx_description
1 polymer ?
#
loop_
_entity_poly.entity_id
_entity_poly.type
_entity_poly.pdbx_seq_one_letter_code
_entity_poly.pdbx_strand_id
1 'polypeptide(L)'
;MANRLDQLHAARLYFVCDSARADSELERLLDAALRGGADLVQLRDKGAGDERLLAAAPIFRAATDRHGALFFLNDRPDLVADTGADGIHVGQDDVGVEEARAMAGRDAFVGLSTHGPKQLQAADEAEGPA
;
A
#
# COMPACT_ATOMS: atom_id res chain seq x y z
N MET A 1 -6.05 -4.85 -19.72
CA MET A 1 -5.54 -4.51 -18.37
C MET A 1 -5.52 -5.79 -17.58
N ALA A 2 -4.38 -6.15 -16.96
CA ALA A 2 -4.34 -7.26 -16.02
C ALA A 2 -5.26 -6.92 -14.84
N ASN A 3 -5.98 -7.91 -14.32
CA ASN A 3 -6.78 -7.75 -13.11
C ASN A 3 -5.83 -7.44 -11.93
N ARG A 4 -6.15 -6.43 -11.10
CA ARG A 4 -5.31 -6.07 -9.94
C ARG A 4 -5.10 -7.23 -8.98
N LEU A 5 -6.09 -8.12 -8.85
CA LEU A 5 -5.96 -9.33 -8.04
C LEU A 5 -4.94 -10.32 -8.61
N ASP A 6 -4.89 -10.47 -9.94
CA ASP A 6 -3.90 -11.33 -10.59
C ASP A 6 -2.49 -10.75 -10.44
N GLN A 7 -2.34 -9.42 -10.50
CA GLN A 7 -1.07 -8.73 -10.21
C GLN A 7 -0.61 -9.01 -8.78
N LEU A 8 -1.52 -8.91 -7.79
CA LEU A 8 -1.20 -9.19 -6.40
C LEU A 8 -0.78 -10.66 -6.19
N HIS A 9 -1.49 -11.62 -6.79
CA HIS A 9 -1.13 -13.04 -6.70
C HIS A 9 0.21 -13.38 -7.37
N ALA A 10 0.56 -12.67 -8.45
CA ALA A 10 1.82 -12.89 -9.17
C ALA A 10 3.01 -12.18 -8.52
N ALA A 11 2.76 -11.22 -7.63
CA ALA A 11 3.79 -10.41 -7.03
C ALA A 11 4.74 -11.20 -6.12
N ARG A 12 6.01 -10.81 -6.15
CA ARG A 12 7.11 -11.46 -5.44
C ARG A 12 7.98 -10.49 -4.67
N LEU A 13 8.04 -9.23 -5.09
CA LEU A 13 8.84 -8.20 -4.44
C LEU A 13 7.99 -6.98 -4.09
N TYR A 14 7.90 -6.72 -2.78
CA TYR A 14 7.19 -5.58 -2.22
C TYR A 14 8.20 -4.59 -1.63
N PHE A 15 8.33 -3.41 -2.25
CA PHE A 15 9.24 -2.36 -1.80
C PHE A 15 8.51 -1.36 -0.88
N VAL A 16 9.11 -1.04 0.27
CA VAL A 16 8.52 -0.14 1.26
C VAL A 16 9.46 1.05 1.48
N CYS A 17 8.97 2.27 1.33
CA CYS A 17 9.77 3.47 1.58
C CYS A 17 8.96 4.65 2.12
N ASP A 18 9.65 5.56 2.81
CA ASP A 18 9.11 6.84 3.27
C ASP A 18 9.10 7.91 2.17
N SER A 19 8.50 9.07 2.47
CA SER A 19 8.50 10.26 1.63
C SER A 19 9.52 11.31 2.08
N ALA A 20 10.55 10.92 2.85
CA ALA A 20 11.47 11.86 3.50
C ALA A 20 12.31 12.68 2.49
N ARG A 21 12.50 12.13 1.30
CA ARG A 21 13.36 12.66 0.22
C ARG A 21 12.69 13.78 -0.56
N ALA A 22 13.49 14.57 -1.28
CA ALA A 22 12.96 15.51 -2.25
C ALA A 22 12.29 14.76 -3.41
N ASP A 23 11.26 15.34 -4.03
CA ASP A 23 10.43 14.69 -5.05
C ASP A 23 11.23 14.04 -6.17
N SER A 24 12.24 14.73 -6.71
CA SER A 24 13.07 14.18 -7.79
C SER A 24 13.91 12.97 -7.36
N GLU A 25 14.32 12.91 -6.10
CA GLU A 25 15.07 11.79 -5.54
C GLU A 25 14.14 10.61 -5.24
N LEU A 26 12.95 10.90 -4.71
CA LEU A 26 11.91 9.90 -4.48
C LEU A 26 11.47 9.26 -5.80
N GLU A 27 11.24 10.05 -6.85
CA GLU A 27 10.90 9.53 -8.17
C GLU A 27 12.01 8.61 -8.71
N ARG A 28 13.28 9.05 -8.65
CA ARG A 28 14.42 8.21 -9.09
C ARG A 28 14.54 6.91 -8.30
N LEU A 29 14.28 6.96 -6.99
CA LEU A 29 14.30 5.78 -6.13
C LEU A 29 13.22 4.78 -6.51
N LEU A 30 11.96 5.24 -6.63
CA LEU A 30 10.83 4.38 -7.01
C LEU A 30 11.05 3.76 -8.39
N ASP A 31 11.49 4.57 -9.34
CA ASP A 31 11.76 4.13 -10.71
C ASP A 31 12.93 3.13 -10.79
N ALA A 32 13.95 3.27 -9.93
CA ALA A 32 15.00 2.27 -9.79
C ALA A 32 14.50 0.97 -9.16
N ALA A 33 13.68 1.05 -8.10
CA ALA A 33 13.11 -0.13 -7.43
C ALA A 33 12.18 -0.93 -8.36
N LEU A 34 11.30 -0.24 -9.08
CA LEU A 34 10.35 -0.82 -10.03
C LEU A 34 11.07 -1.45 -11.23
N ARG A 35 12.07 -0.77 -11.82
CA ARG A 35 12.96 -1.39 -12.83
C ARG A 35 13.72 -2.61 -12.31
N GLY A 36 14.04 -2.61 -11.02
CA GLY A 36 14.69 -3.73 -10.33
C GLY A 36 13.77 -4.94 -10.12
N GLY A 37 12.48 -4.82 -10.47
CA GLY A 37 11.50 -5.90 -10.37
C GLY A 37 10.60 -5.82 -9.14
N ALA A 38 10.45 -4.66 -8.50
CA ALA A 38 9.41 -4.48 -7.49
C ALA A 38 8.01 -4.53 -8.16
N ASP A 39 7.13 -5.37 -7.63
CA ASP A 39 5.76 -5.56 -8.12
C ASP A 39 4.76 -4.67 -7.37
N LEU A 40 5.10 -4.33 -6.12
CA LEU A 40 4.35 -3.43 -5.25
C LEU A 40 5.28 -2.38 -4.66
N VAL A 41 4.74 -1.19 -4.42
CA VAL A 41 5.38 -0.16 -3.58
C VAL A 41 4.43 0.30 -2.48
N GLN A 42 4.97 0.52 -1.29
CA GLN A 42 4.23 1.07 -0.15
C GLN A 42 4.83 2.40 0.29
N LEU A 43 3.99 3.44 0.37
CA LEU A 43 4.32 4.67 1.07
C LEU A 43 4.13 4.45 2.56
N ARG A 44 5.25 4.37 3.29
CA ARG A 44 5.29 4.19 4.74
C ARG A 44 6.15 5.27 5.37
N ASP A 45 5.51 6.39 5.70
CA ASP A 45 6.16 7.52 6.35
C ASP A 45 5.58 7.74 7.75
N LYS A 46 6.19 7.06 8.73
CA LYS A 46 5.73 7.11 10.12
C LYS A 46 5.97 8.50 10.70
N GLY A 47 4.89 9.20 11.00
CA GLY A 47 4.92 10.56 11.56
C GLY A 47 4.70 11.68 10.54
N ALA A 48 4.53 11.35 9.25
CA ALA A 48 4.06 12.32 8.27
C ALA A 48 2.58 12.66 8.51
N GLY A 49 2.26 13.96 8.43
CA GLY A 49 0.88 14.43 8.38
C GLY A 49 0.28 14.26 6.99
N ASP A 50 -1.04 14.44 6.91
CA ASP A 50 -1.86 14.24 5.71
C ASP A 50 -1.33 15.01 4.51
N GLU A 51 -0.96 16.28 4.70
CA GLU A 51 -0.42 17.14 3.64
C GLU A 51 0.81 16.50 2.96
N ARG A 52 1.70 15.90 3.75
CA ARG A 52 2.91 15.26 3.21
C ARG A 52 2.59 13.97 2.47
N LEU A 53 1.68 13.16 3.00
CA LEU A 53 1.25 11.92 2.36
C LEU A 53 0.54 12.21 1.03
N LEU A 54 -0.36 13.20 1.02
CA LEU A 54 -1.09 13.64 -0.17
C LEU A 54 -0.16 14.27 -1.21
N ALA A 55 0.89 14.98 -0.80
CA ALA A 55 1.89 15.53 -1.72
C ALA A 55 2.78 14.43 -2.34
N ALA A 56 3.13 13.39 -1.58
CA ALA A 56 3.97 12.29 -2.06
C ALA A 56 3.21 11.29 -2.94
N ALA A 57 1.93 11.03 -2.64
CA ALA A 57 1.13 10.01 -3.30
C ALA A 57 1.11 10.10 -4.85
N PRO A 58 0.98 11.28 -5.49
CA PRO A 58 1.05 11.39 -6.95
C PRO A 58 2.37 10.85 -7.54
N ILE A 59 3.48 10.96 -6.82
CA ILE A 59 4.79 10.45 -7.26
C ILE A 59 4.80 8.92 -7.24
N PHE A 60 4.24 8.30 -6.18
CA PHE A 60 4.08 6.85 -6.09
C PHE A 60 3.11 6.31 -7.15
N ARG A 61 1.96 6.97 -7.33
CA ARG A 61 0.95 6.60 -8.32
C ARG A 61 1.51 6.67 -9.74
N ALA A 62 2.16 7.77 -10.10
CA ALA A 62 2.77 7.92 -11.43
C ALA A 62 3.87 6.88 -11.68
N ALA A 63 4.70 6.57 -10.67
CA ALA A 63 5.73 5.55 -10.81
C ALA A 63 5.10 4.15 -11.03
N THR A 64 4.13 3.77 -10.22
CA THR A 64 3.46 2.46 -10.33
C THR A 64 2.70 2.28 -11.63
N ASP A 65 2.02 3.31 -12.12
CA ASP A 65 1.32 3.27 -13.41
C ASP A 65 2.27 3.04 -14.59
N ARG A 66 3.44 3.70 -14.59
CA ARG A 66 4.46 3.53 -15.64
C ARG A 66 5.00 2.11 -15.71
N HIS A 67 5.07 1.43 -14.57
CA HIS A 67 5.69 0.10 -14.44
C HIS A 67 4.66 -1.04 -14.32
N GLY A 68 3.36 -0.72 -14.26
CA GLY A 68 2.31 -1.73 -14.08
C GLY A 68 2.33 -2.41 -12.71
N ALA A 69 2.80 -1.70 -11.68
CA ALA A 69 2.87 -2.16 -10.29
C ALA A 69 1.68 -1.66 -9.46
N LEU A 70 1.51 -2.20 -8.25
CA LEU A 70 0.48 -1.73 -7.31
C LEU A 70 1.06 -0.74 -6.28
N PHE A 71 0.22 0.22 -5.87
CA PHE A 71 0.56 1.22 -4.87
C PHE A 71 -0.26 1.03 -3.59
N PHE A 72 0.41 1.00 -2.43
CA PHE A 72 -0.23 0.88 -1.12
C PHE A 72 0.12 2.04 -0.19
N LEU A 73 -0.82 2.41 0.66
CA LEU A 73 -0.58 3.29 1.82
C LEU A 73 -0.43 2.48 3.11
N ASN A 74 0.39 2.97 4.02
CA ASN A 74 0.50 2.44 5.37
C ASN A 74 -0.37 3.25 6.37
N ASP A 75 -1.09 2.56 7.25
CA ASP A 75 -1.85 3.06 8.43
C ASP A 75 -2.95 4.12 8.16
N ARG A 76 -3.15 4.57 6.91
CA ARG A 76 -4.08 5.67 6.55
C ARG A 76 -5.19 5.23 5.58
N PRO A 77 -6.16 4.41 6.03
CA PRO A 77 -7.27 3.96 5.19
C PRO A 77 -8.22 5.08 4.76
N ASP A 78 -8.27 6.18 5.51
CA ASP A 78 -9.03 7.38 5.15
C ASP A 78 -8.49 8.10 3.91
N LEU A 79 -7.18 7.99 3.62
CA LEU A 79 -6.54 8.71 2.51
C LEU A 79 -6.44 7.90 1.20
N VAL A 80 -6.96 6.68 1.16
CA VAL A 80 -6.80 5.77 0.01
C VAL A 80 -7.40 6.36 -1.26
N ALA A 81 -8.64 6.83 -1.16
CA ALA A 81 -9.35 7.43 -2.29
C ALA A 81 -8.63 8.69 -2.79
N ASP A 82 -8.16 9.54 -1.88
CA ASP A 82 -7.50 10.81 -2.21
C ASP A 82 -6.10 10.61 -2.82
N THR A 83 -5.44 9.50 -2.48
CA THR A 83 -4.09 9.17 -2.98
C THR A 83 -4.10 8.29 -4.22
N GLY A 84 -5.23 7.69 -4.57
CA GLY A 84 -5.33 6.70 -5.65
C GLY A 84 -4.55 5.42 -5.37
N ALA A 85 -4.35 5.08 -4.09
CA ALA A 85 -3.72 3.82 -3.72
C ALA A 85 -4.63 2.62 -4.04
N ASP A 86 -4.03 1.52 -4.46
CA ASP A 86 -4.72 0.26 -4.75
C ASP A 86 -5.15 -0.47 -3.47
N GLY A 87 -4.50 -0.16 -2.35
CA GLY A 87 -4.80 -0.76 -1.07
C GLY A 87 -4.09 -0.09 0.09
N ILE A 88 -4.31 -0.67 1.26
CA ILE A 88 -3.70 -0.27 2.52
C ILE A 88 -3.02 -1.42 3.21
N HIS A 89 -2.12 -1.06 4.09
CA HIS A 89 -1.47 -1.97 5.01
C HIS A 89 -1.61 -1.42 6.43
N VAL A 90 -2.15 -2.23 7.33
CA VAL A 90 -2.34 -1.89 8.75
C VAL A 90 -1.53 -2.82 9.65
N GLY A 91 -1.11 -2.29 10.78
CA GLY A 91 -0.56 -3.00 11.92
C GLY A 91 -1.64 -3.56 12.84
N GLN A 92 -1.18 -4.21 13.91
CA GLN A 92 -2.07 -4.82 14.91
C GLN A 92 -2.67 -3.81 15.88
N ASP A 93 -2.02 -2.65 16.03
CA ASP A 93 -2.43 -1.58 16.95
C ASP A 93 -3.15 -0.44 16.21
N ASP A 94 -3.36 -0.58 14.90
CA ASP A 94 -4.10 0.38 14.07
C ASP A 94 -5.60 0.04 14.05
N VAL A 95 -6.37 0.72 13.20
CA VAL A 95 -7.77 0.36 12.98
C VAL A 95 -7.92 -1.08 12.48
N GLY A 96 -8.99 -1.76 12.88
CA GLY A 96 -9.24 -3.15 12.50
C GLY A 96 -9.47 -3.30 10.99
N VAL A 97 -9.27 -4.51 10.45
CA VAL A 97 -9.41 -4.81 9.01
C VAL A 97 -10.78 -4.41 8.45
N GLU A 98 -11.86 -4.67 9.18
CA GLU A 98 -13.22 -4.31 8.75
C GLU A 98 -13.40 -2.79 8.64
N GLU A 99 -12.91 -2.04 9.63
CA GLU A 99 -12.97 -0.58 9.65
C GLU A 99 -12.07 0.01 8.56
N ALA A 100 -10.85 -0.50 8.40
CA ALA A 100 -9.94 -0.11 7.33
C ALA A 100 -10.59 -0.32 5.95
N ARG A 101 -11.28 -1.44 5.73
CA ARG A 101 -12.02 -1.73 4.50
C ARG A 101 -13.20 -0.77 4.29
N ALA A 102 -13.93 -0.45 5.36
CA ALA A 102 -15.05 0.48 5.30
C ALA A 102 -14.58 1.90 4.90
N MET A 103 -13.43 2.33 5.40
CA MET A 103 -12.83 3.64 5.10
C MET A 103 -12.18 3.68 3.71
N ALA A 104 -11.37 2.66 3.37
CA ALA A 104 -10.62 2.60 2.11
C ALA A 104 -11.51 2.34 0.88
N GLY A 105 -12.70 1.79 1.09
CA GLY A 105 -13.62 1.39 0.03
C GLY A 105 -13.50 -0.09 -0.33
N ARG A 106 -14.57 -0.65 -0.90
CA ARG A 106 -14.70 -2.10 -1.15
C ARG A 106 -13.65 -2.66 -2.12
N ASP A 107 -13.19 -1.82 -3.04
CA ASP A 107 -12.26 -2.22 -4.11
C ASP A 107 -10.78 -2.10 -3.72
N ALA A 108 -10.49 -1.61 -2.50
CA ALA A 108 -9.14 -1.51 -1.97
C ALA A 108 -8.69 -2.84 -1.37
N PHE A 109 -7.43 -3.21 -1.60
CA PHE A 109 -6.80 -4.29 -0.87
C PHE A 109 -6.50 -3.88 0.58
N VAL A 110 -6.55 -4.84 1.50
CA VAL A 110 -6.22 -4.63 2.91
C VAL A 110 -5.20 -5.67 3.33
N GLY A 111 -3.97 -5.23 3.57
CA GLY A 111 -2.90 -6.02 4.18
C GLY A 111 -2.86 -5.82 5.68
N LEU A 112 -2.58 -6.90 6.42
CA LEU A 112 -2.44 -6.89 7.88
C LEU A 112 -1.07 -7.43 8.28
N SER A 113 -0.33 -6.68 9.09
CA SER A 113 0.94 -7.14 9.65
C SER A 113 0.71 -8.22 10.71
N THR A 114 1.33 -9.38 10.56
CA THR A 114 1.26 -10.48 11.55
C THR A 114 2.66 -10.86 12.03
N HIS A 115 2.83 -11.04 13.33
CA HIS A 115 4.12 -11.31 13.99
C HIS A 115 4.16 -12.68 14.68
N GLY A 116 3.16 -13.53 14.46
CA GLY A 116 3.12 -14.88 14.99
C GLY A 116 1.85 -15.65 14.62
N PRO A 117 1.81 -16.96 14.92
CA PRO A 117 0.74 -17.85 14.46
C PRO A 117 -0.68 -17.40 14.86
N LYS A 118 -0.84 -16.82 16.05
CA LYS A 118 -2.15 -16.32 16.51
C LYS A 118 -2.67 -15.16 15.67
N GLN A 119 -1.78 -14.24 15.30
CA GLN A 119 -2.15 -13.08 14.47
C GLN A 119 -2.42 -13.53 13.02
N LEU A 120 -1.68 -14.52 12.53
CA LEU A 120 -1.93 -15.13 11.23
C LEU A 120 -3.30 -15.80 11.18
N GLN A 121 -3.62 -16.64 12.17
CA GLN A 121 -4.94 -17.29 12.26
C GLN A 121 -6.07 -16.25 12.34
N ALA A 122 -5.91 -15.20 13.14
CA ALA A 122 -6.90 -14.13 13.22
C ALA A 122 -7.06 -13.37 11.90
N ALA A 123 -5.99 -13.23 11.10
CA ALA A 123 -6.05 -12.63 9.77
C ALA A 123 -6.85 -13.52 8.79
N ASP A 124 -6.63 -14.84 8.81
CA ASP A 124 -7.40 -15.79 8.00
C ASP A 124 -8.90 -15.77 8.37
N GLU A 125 -9.22 -15.67 9.67
CA GLU A 125 -10.61 -15.58 10.15
C GLU A 125 -11.28 -14.24 9.81
N ALA A 126 -10.50 -13.17 9.58
CA ALA A 126 -10.98 -11.85 9.18
C ALA A 126 -11.24 -11.74 7.67
N GLU A 127 -10.83 -12.72 6.86
CA GLU A 127 -11.37 -12.88 5.51
C GLU A 127 -12.86 -13.25 5.64
N GLY A 128 -13.73 -12.24 5.61
CA GLY A 128 -15.17 -12.45 5.47
C GLY A 128 -15.47 -13.36 4.28
N PRO A 129 -16.62 -14.07 4.27
CA PRO A 129 -16.91 -15.08 3.25
C PRO A 129 -16.83 -14.48 1.84
N ALA A 130 -16.12 -15.19 0.96
CA ALA A 130 -15.96 -14.89 -0.46
C ALA A 130 -17.31 -14.73 -1.20
#